data_AF-W2YFU5-F1
#
_entry.id   AF-W2YFU5-F1
#
_cell.length_a   1.000
_cell.length_b   1.000
_cell.length_c   1.000
_cell.angle_alpha   90.00
_cell.angle_beta   90.00
_cell.angle_gamma   90.00
#
_symmetry.space_group_name_H-M   'P 1'
#
loop_
_entity.id
_entity.type
_entity.pdbx_description
1 polymer ?
#
loop_
_entity_poly.entity_id
_entity_poly.type
_entity_poly.pdbx_seq_one_letter_code
_entity_poly.pdbx_strand_id
1 'polypeptide(L)'
;MGAAQSWCCGVKGRDELQPGKRRPNGFKHDRDMHAVRSPHVTSAPQPIKLLGPSYSSGSMESKYEMLDEIGHGGTSVVYKCCERRTGVVRACKIIDRRAVEREHNVVMEQFQVEIQVLQSLKHPNIIHIEDVFLSESKICMVTEYMGGGELFDYVVDRGTLSEVEASTIVRQITSAVAYLHARGIIHRDLKPENLMLTSKSRGASVKIIDFGLAKLLDADDKTASFLGTRGYLAPEMLQRQAYSMSVDMWALGIIVYVLLCGCLPFDDDGGKIANEKAARAKFGLRFPRWASGLSESAKDLLRNLLGRHKNHTDHSFCFVS
;
A
#
# COMPACT_ATOMS: atom_id res chain seq x y z
N MET A 1 7.94 -14.39 -15.28
CA MET A 1 9.16 -13.63 -15.69
C MET A 1 8.77 -12.17 -15.68
N GLY A 2 9.14 -11.44 -14.63
CA GLY A 2 8.69 -10.07 -14.39
C GLY A 2 9.56 -9.03 -15.09
N ALA A 3 8.92 -8.04 -15.70
CA ALA A 3 9.51 -6.93 -16.44
C ALA A 3 10.16 -5.88 -15.51
N ALA A 4 11.02 -6.30 -14.59
CA ALA A 4 11.58 -5.46 -13.52
C ALA A 4 13.02 -4.96 -13.78
N GLN A 5 13.51 -4.95 -15.02
CA GLN A 5 14.89 -4.52 -15.32
C GLN A 5 15.04 -3.38 -16.34
N SER A 6 14.05 -2.50 -16.51
CA SER A 6 14.20 -1.37 -17.45
C SER A 6 13.74 -0.02 -16.88
N TRP A 7 14.24 0.37 -15.70
CA TRP A 7 13.97 1.71 -15.14
C TRP A 7 15.19 2.33 -14.46
N CYS A 8 16.39 2.12 -15.02
CA CYS A 8 17.61 2.79 -14.57
C CYS A 8 18.56 2.98 -15.76
N CYS A 9 18.24 3.88 -16.70
CA CYS A 9 19.20 4.65 -17.50
C CYS A 9 18.45 5.45 -18.59
N GLY A 10 18.39 6.76 -18.41
CA GLY A 10 17.81 7.68 -19.38
C GLY A 10 18.48 9.05 -19.33
N VAL A 11 19.80 9.10 -19.55
CA VAL A 11 20.50 10.34 -19.89
C VAL A 11 20.21 10.66 -21.36
N LYS A 12 19.46 11.73 -21.64
CA LYS A 12 19.63 12.57 -22.84
C LYS A 12 19.27 14.01 -22.48
N GLY A 13 20.20 14.91 -22.74
CA GLY A 13 20.18 16.30 -22.28
C GLY A 13 19.47 17.30 -23.18
N ARG A 14 19.87 18.57 -22.98
CA ARG A 14 19.39 19.87 -23.50
C ARG A 14 18.29 20.51 -22.63
N ASP A 15 18.29 21.80 -22.31
CA ASP A 15 19.10 22.97 -22.71
C ASP A 15 19.11 24.00 -21.56
N GLU A 16 20.08 24.91 -21.60
CA GLU A 16 20.24 26.04 -20.70
C GLU A 16 19.00 26.94 -20.61
N LEU A 17 18.59 27.32 -19.39
CA LEU A 17 17.74 28.48 -19.15
C LEU A 17 18.30 29.30 -17.98
N GLN A 18 18.62 30.55 -18.29
CA GLN A 18 19.19 31.55 -17.39
C GLN A 18 18.18 32.05 -16.31
N PRO A 19 18.67 32.63 -15.19
CA PRO A 19 17.87 32.87 -14.00
C PRO A 19 17.08 34.18 -14.02
N GLY A 20 15.79 34.12 -13.69
CA GLY A 20 14.88 35.27 -13.59
C GLY A 20 14.38 35.54 -12.17
N LYS A 21 14.94 36.60 -11.55
CA LYS A 21 14.40 37.55 -10.57
C LYS A 21 13.38 37.09 -9.49
N ARG A 22 13.83 37.24 -8.23
CA ARG A 22 13.04 37.27 -6.98
C ARG A 22 11.90 38.31 -7.01
N ARG A 23 10.79 37.98 -6.35
CA ARG A 23 9.95 38.96 -5.61
C ARG A 23 9.54 38.39 -4.24
N PRO A 24 9.51 39.21 -3.19
CA PRO A 24 9.16 38.77 -1.84
C PRO A 24 7.65 38.85 -1.64
N ASN A 25 7.03 37.88 -0.97
CA ASN A 25 5.72 38.07 -0.36
C ASN A 25 5.77 37.53 1.05
N GLY A 26 5.75 38.46 2.01
CA GLY A 26 5.55 38.16 3.42
C GLY A 26 4.13 37.67 3.65
N PHE A 27 4.02 36.58 4.40
CA PHE A 27 2.78 36.20 5.05
C PHE A 27 3.04 36.17 6.55
N LYS A 28 2.28 36.99 7.28
CA LYS A 28 2.23 37.01 8.74
C LYS A 28 1.46 35.77 9.21
N HIS A 29 2.01 35.10 10.21
CA HIS A 29 1.34 34.05 10.98
C HIS A 29 0.31 34.70 11.91
N ASP A 30 -0.98 34.48 11.67
CA ASP A 30 -1.98 34.58 12.72
C ASP A 30 -2.34 33.16 13.19
N ARG A 31 -2.11 32.95 14.48
CA ARG A 31 -2.44 31.76 15.23
C ARG A 31 -3.85 31.95 15.77
N ASP A 32 -4.79 31.10 15.35
CA ASP A 32 -6.00 30.84 16.14
C ASP A 32 -6.40 29.37 15.99
N MET A 33 -5.94 28.56 16.94
CA MET A 33 -6.37 27.17 17.13
C MET A 33 -7.62 27.16 18.02
N HIS A 34 -8.79 27.05 17.40
CA HIS A 34 -9.98 26.56 18.11
C HIS A 34 -10.00 25.04 18.04
N ALA A 35 -9.64 24.40 19.16
CA ALA A 35 -9.70 22.97 19.34
C ALA A 35 -11.16 22.48 19.35
N VAL A 36 -11.61 21.88 18.25
CA VAL A 36 -12.84 21.10 18.20
C VAL A 36 -12.52 19.71 18.75
N ARG A 37 -12.98 19.42 19.97
CA ARG A 37 -12.89 18.09 20.58
C ARG A 37 -13.86 17.13 19.87
N SER A 38 -13.34 16.15 19.14
CA SER A 38 -14.13 14.99 18.69
C SER A 38 -14.37 14.00 19.84
N PRO A 39 -15.53 13.32 19.90
CA PRO A 39 -15.80 12.35 20.95
C PRO A 39 -14.93 11.11 20.75
N HIS A 40 -14.12 10.79 21.76
CA HIS A 40 -13.38 9.53 21.84
C HIS A 40 -14.35 8.35 21.99
N VAL A 41 -14.43 7.50 20.97
CA VAL A 41 -14.87 6.10 21.13
C VAL A 41 -13.61 5.26 21.29
N THR A 42 -13.19 5.06 22.53
CA THR A 42 -12.10 4.15 22.90
C THR A 42 -12.66 2.75 23.15
N SER A 43 -12.88 1.99 22.10
CA SER A 43 -12.89 0.53 22.22
C SER A 43 -11.72 -0.01 21.40
N ALA A 44 -10.89 -0.86 22.01
CA ALA A 44 -9.86 -1.57 21.28
C ALA A 44 -10.53 -2.33 20.12
N PRO A 45 -10.02 -2.21 18.88
CA PRO A 45 -10.59 -2.96 17.77
C PRO A 45 -10.59 -4.46 18.08
N GLN A 46 -11.77 -5.07 17.93
CA GLN A 46 -11.95 -6.50 18.19
C GLN A 46 -11.19 -7.31 17.12
N PRO A 47 -10.52 -8.41 17.50
CA PRO A 47 -9.92 -9.34 16.55
C PRO A 47 -10.95 -9.84 15.53
N ILE A 48 -10.54 -9.95 14.26
CA ILE A 48 -11.43 -10.44 13.20
C ILE A 48 -11.64 -11.94 13.36
N LYS A 49 -12.90 -12.34 13.53
CA LYS A 49 -13.30 -13.75 13.47
C LYS A 49 -13.63 -14.11 12.02
N LEU A 50 -12.85 -15.02 11.43
CA LEU A 50 -13.10 -15.56 10.10
C LEU A 50 -14.25 -16.56 10.15
N LEU A 51 -15.43 -16.17 9.65
CA LEU A 51 -16.66 -16.98 9.61
C LEU A 51 -17.00 -17.51 8.20
N GLY A 52 -16.09 -17.34 7.24
CA GLY A 52 -16.34 -17.54 5.81
C GLY A 52 -16.70 -16.23 5.10
N PRO A 53 -16.46 -16.13 3.77
CA PRO A 53 -16.85 -14.97 2.98
C PRO A 53 -18.37 -14.82 2.96
N SER A 54 -18.85 -13.58 3.00
CA SER A 54 -20.25 -13.29 2.69
C SER A 54 -20.42 -13.15 1.19
N TYR A 55 -21.40 -13.81 0.60
CA TYR A 55 -21.70 -13.69 -0.82
C TYR A 55 -23.03 -12.96 -1.03
N SER A 56 -23.06 -12.05 -2.00
CA SER A 56 -24.24 -11.31 -2.42
C SER A 56 -25.25 -12.26 -3.08
N SER A 57 -26.54 -12.01 -2.84
CA SER A 57 -27.63 -12.77 -3.47
C SER A 57 -27.86 -12.34 -4.92
N GLY A 58 -28.43 -13.25 -5.72
CA GLY A 58 -28.67 -13.02 -7.14
C GLY A 58 -27.41 -13.16 -8.00
N SER A 59 -27.47 -12.65 -9.24
CA SER A 59 -26.34 -12.68 -10.17
C SER A 59 -25.70 -11.30 -10.30
N MET A 60 -24.40 -11.28 -10.60
CA MET A 60 -23.65 -10.05 -10.80
C MET A 60 -24.24 -9.20 -11.94
N GLU A 61 -24.67 -9.84 -13.03
CA GLU A 61 -25.22 -9.20 -14.22
C GLU A 61 -26.57 -8.51 -13.96
N SER A 62 -27.30 -8.95 -12.93
CA SER A 62 -28.57 -8.34 -12.53
C SER A 62 -28.39 -7.00 -11.80
N LYS A 63 -27.27 -6.82 -11.09
CA LYS A 63 -26.96 -5.59 -10.34
C LYS A 63 -25.99 -4.68 -11.08
N TYR A 64 -25.12 -5.24 -11.90
CA TYR A 64 -24.03 -4.52 -12.58
C TYR A 64 -24.09 -4.69 -14.09
N GLU A 65 -23.76 -3.62 -14.80
CA GLU A 65 -23.44 -3.62 -16.22
C GLU A 65 -21.91 -3.61 -16.38
N MET A 66 -21.39 -4.62 -17.09
CA MET A 66 -19.96 -4.72 -17.38
C MET A 66 -19.58 -3.77 -18.51
N LEU A 67 -18.46 -3.06 -18.34
CA LEU A 67 -17.92 -2.10 -19.30
C LEU A 67 -16.55 -2.59 -19.78
N ASP A 68 -15.57 -1.69 -19.88
CA ASP A 68 -14.23 -1.98 -20.40
C ASP A 68 -13.41 -2.89 -19.47
N GLU A 69 -12.57 -3.73 -20.06
CA GLU A 69 -11.48 -4.38 -19.34
C GLU A 69 -10.44 -3.33 -18.94
N ILE A 70 -10.06 -3.31 -17.66
CA ILE A 70 -9.12 -2.33 -17.08
C ILE A 70 -7.87 -3.00 -16.48
N GLY A 71 -7.81 -4.33 -16.46
CA GLY A 71 -6.64 -5.06 -15.98
C GLY A 71 -6.76 -6.56 -16.23
N HIS A 72 -5.62 -7.22 -16.40
CA HIS A 72 -5.55 -8.65 -16.70
C HIS A 72 -4.41 -9.29 -15.91
N GLY A 73 -4.71 -10.41 -15.24
CA GLY A 73 -3.76 -11.25 -14.51
C GLY A 73 -3.88 -12.72 -14.90
N GLY A 74 -3.03 -13.58 -14.36
CA GLY A 74 -2.95 -14.99 -14.77
C GLY A 74 -4.24 -15.79 -14.59
N THR A 75 -4.99 -15.55 -13.51
CA THR A 75 -6.25 -16.26 -13.18
C THR A 75 -7.44 -15.31 -13.01
N SER A 76 -7.26 -14.02 -13.31
CA SER A 76 -8.28 -13.01 -13.07
C SER A 76 -8.25 -11.89 -14.09
N VAL A 77 -9.42 -11.36 -14.42
CA VAL A 77 -9.58 -10.16 -15.25
C VAL A 77 -10.36 -9.11 -14.48
N VAL A 78 -9.96 -7.85 -14.58
CA VAL A 78 -10.62 -6.72 -13.92
C VAL A 78 -11.32 -5.89 -14.98
N TYR A 79 -12.61 -5.66 -14.77
CA TYR A 79 -13.44 -4.80 -15.62
C TYR A 79 -13.91 -3.59 -14.84
N LYS A 80 -14.09 -2.47 -15.54
CA LYS A 80 -14.96 -1.40 -15.08
C LYS A 80 -16.41 -1.89 -15.17
N CYS A 81 -17.24 -1.53 -14.21
CA CYS A 81 -18.68 -1.82 -14.26
C CYS A 81 -19.50 -0.66 -13.69
N CYS A 82 -20.80 -0.66 -13.97
CA CYS A 82 -21.74 0.35 -13.50
C CYS A 82 -22.85 -0.33 -12.70
N GLU A 83 -23.11 0.13 -11.46
CA GLU A 83 -24.27 -0.34 -10.70
C GLU A 83 -25.55 0.17 -11.37
N ARG A 84 -26.39 -0.74 -11.86
CA ARG A 84 -27.55 -0.42 -12.71
C ARG A 84 -28.54 0.54 -12.05
N ARG A 85 -28.71 0.42 -10.73
CA ARG A 85 -29.69 1.21 -9.97
C ARG A 85 -29.22 2.64 -9.70
N THR A 86 -27.93 2.83 -9.44
CA THR A 86 -27.37 4.10 -8.94
C THR A 86 -26.55 4.84 -10.00
N GLY A 87 -26.12 4.15 -11.06
CA GLY A 87 -25.18 4.67 -12.05
C GLY A 87 -23.74 4.78 -11.53
N VAL A 88 -23.45 4.28 -10.32
CA VAL A 88 -22.12 4.41 -9.73
C VAL A 88 -21.14 3.46 -10.42
N VAL A 89 -20.02 4.03 -10.87
CA VAL A 89 -18.92 3.28 -11.48
C VAL A 89 -18.13 2.51 -10.41
N ARG A 90 -17.84 1.25 -10.70
CA ARG A 90 -17.14 0.28 -9.86
C ARG A 90 -16.08 -0.47 -10.66
N ALA A 91 -15.25 -1.24 -9.97
CA ALA A 91 -14.35 -2.22 -10.57
C ALA A 91 -14.80 -3.63 -10.17
N CYS A 92 -14.79 -4.57 -11.11
CA CYS A 92 -15.13 -5.96 -10.88
C CYS A 92 -13.95 -6.85 -11.28
N LYS A 93 -13.31 -7.48 -10.28
CA LYS A 93 -12.30 -8.52 -10.48
C LYS A 93 -13.02 -9.88 -10.59
N ILE A 94 -12.92 -10.51 -11.76
CA ILE A 94 -13.48 -11.82 -12.05
C ILE A 94 -12.34 -12.84 -12.01
N ILE A 95 -12.45 -13.84 -11.15
CA ILE A 95 -11.48 -14.92 -10.97
C ILE A 95 -12.06 -16.21 -11.53
N ASP A 96 -11.30 -16.93 -12.37
CA ASP A 96 -11.68 -18.28 -12.82
C ASP A 96 -11.48 -19.28 -11.69
N ARG A 97 -12.60 -19.66 -11.06
CA ARG A 97 -12.61 -20.58 -9.92
C ARG A 97 -12.06 -21.96 -10.31
N ARG A 98 -12.37 -22.45 -11.50
CA ARG A 98 -11.94 -23.79 -11.94
C ARG A 98 -10.44 -23.82 -12.19
N ALA A 99 -9.87 -22.71 -12.65
CA ALA A 99 -8.42 -22.57 -12.79
C ALA A 99 -7.73 -22.64 -11.42
N VAL A 100 -8.26 -21.90 -10.42
CA VAL A 100 -7.70 -21.89 -9.07
C VAL A 100 -7.84 -23.25 -8.38
N GLU A 101 -9.00 -23.92 -8.48
CA GLU A 101 -9.20 -25.25 -7.90
C GLU A 101 -8.26 -26.30 -8.49
N ARG A 102 -7.94 -26.21 -9.78
CA ARG A 102 -6.96 -27.09 -10.44
C ARG A 102 -5.54 -26.90 -9.92
N GLU A 103 -5.19 -25.71 -9.44
CA GLU A 103 -3.87 -25.34 -8.92
C GLU A 103 -3.68 -25.65 -7.41
N HIS A 104 -4.58 -26.43 -6.79
CA HIS A 104 -4.64 -26.89 -5.38
C HIS A 104 -5.67 -26.15 -4.50
N ASN A 105 -6.41 -26.92 -3.68
CA ASN A 105 -7.41 -26.42 -2.71
C ASN A 105 -6.87 -25.34 -1.75
N VAL A 106 -5.59 -25.36 -1.43
CA VAL A 106 -4.94 -24.36 -0.55
C VAL A 106 -5.04 -22.94 -1.13
N VAL A 107 -5.02 -22.80 -2.45
CA VAL A 107 -5.13 -21.49 -3.10
C VAL A 107 -6.54 -20.92 -2.93
N MET A 108 -7.56 -21.77 -3.01
CA MET A 108 -8.95 -21.37 -2.75
C MET A 108 -9.17 -20.92 -1.30
N GLU A 109 -8.57 -21.59 -0.32
CA GLU A 109 -8.63 -21.18 1.08
C GLU A 109 -7.99 -19.79 1.28
N GLN A 110 -6.86 -19.52 0.64
CA GLN A 110 -6.19 -18.21 0.67
C GLN A 110 -7.09 -17.10 0.10
N PHE A 111 -7.74 -17.34 -1.04
CA PHE A 111 -8.68 -16.38 -1.63
C PHE A 111 -9.90 -16.13 -0.71
N GLN A 112 -10.43 -17.17 -0.07
CA GLN A 112 -11.54 -16.98 0.87
C GLN A 112 -11.11 -16.15 2.09
N VAL A 113 -9.87 -16.31 2.57
CA VAL A 113 -9.32 -15.48 3.64
C VAL A 113 -9.14 -14.03 3.16
N GLU A 114 -8.59 -13.81 1.96
CA GLU A 114 -8.47 -12.47 1.37
C GLU A 114 -9.82 -11.74 1.32
N ILE A 115 -10.84 -12.39 0.79
CA ILE A 115 -12.19 -11.81 0.67
C ILE A 115 -12.74 -11.46 2.05
N GLN A 116 -12.64 -12.37 3.02
CA GLN A 116 -13.13 -12.16 4.39
C GLN A 116 -12.41 -11.02 5.09
N VAL A 117 -11.08 -10.98 4.97
CA VAL A 117 -10.27 -9.89 5.50
C VAL A 117 -10.80 -8.60 4.91
N LEU A 118 -10.84 -8.47 3.59
CA LEU A 118 -11.26 -7.23 2.93
C LEU A 118 -12.70 -6.81 3.29
N GLN A 119 -13.65 -7.76 3.39
CA GLN A 119 -15.04 -7.50 3.83
C GLN A 119 -15.13 -6.95 5.26
N SER A 120 -14.18 -7.30 6.12
CA SER A 120 -14.12 -6.82 7.51
C SER A 120 -13.52 -5.41 7.64
N LEU A 121 -12.89 -4.87 6.59
CA LEU A 121 -12.19 -3.58 6.63
C LEU A 121 -13.12 -2.42 6.27
N LYS A 122 -13.09 -1.38 7.09
CA LYS A 122 -13.78 -0.10 6.86
C LYS A 122 -12.85 1.03 7.23
N HIS A 123 -12.12 1.54 6.25
CA HIS A 123 -11.18 2.66 6.42
C HIS A 123 -11.10 3.50 5.14
N PRO A 124 -11.03 4.85 5.22
CA PRO A 124 -11.03 5.72 4.03
C PRO A 124 -9.83 5.50 3.08
N ASN A 125 -8.73 4.93 3.58
CA ASN A 125 -7.50 4.65 2.83
C ASN A 125 -7.29 3.14 2.55
N ILE A 126 -8.35 2.34 2.66
CA ILE A 126 -8.39 0.94 2.23
C ILE A 126 -9.52 0.82 1.21
N ILE A 127 -9.30 0.07 0.13
CA ILE A 127 -10.34 -0.14 -0.89
C ILE A 127 -11.57 -0.80 -0.26
N HIS A 128 -12.75 -0.27 -0.58
CA HIS A 128 -13.99 -0.87 -0.13
C HIS A 128 -14.47 -1.92 -1.13
N ILE A 129 -14.78 -3.10 -0.60
CA ILE A 129 -15.48 -4.16 -1.32
C ILE A 129 -16.99 -4.01 -1.11
N GLU A 130 -17.71 -3.86 -2.22
CA GLU A 130 -19.15 -3.62 -2.26
C GLU A 130 -19.94 -4.92 -2.30
N ASP A 131 -19.57 -5.84 -3.19
CA ASP A 131 -20.23 -7.12 -3.37
C ASP A 131 -19.24 -8.23 -3.71
N VAL A 132 -19.61 -9.46 -3.39
CA VAL A 132 -18.91 -10.66 -3.83
C VAL A 132 -19.93 -11.65 -4.34
N PHE A 133 -19.82 -12.05 -5.61
CA PHE A 133 -20.68 -13.07 -6.20
C PHE A 133 -19.90 -14.36 -6.39
N LEU A 134 -20.52 -15.48 -6.03
CA LEU A 134 -19.97 -16.81 -6.23
C LEU A 134 -20.87 -17.59 -7.19
N SER A 135 -20.26 -18.20 -8.19
CA SER A 135 -20.91 -19.17 -9.08
C SER A 135 -20.12 -20.48 -9.13
N GLU A 136 -20.59 -21.44 -9.92
CA GLU A 136 -19.88 -22.70 -10.14
C GLU A 136 -18.51 -22.54 -10.81
N SER A 137 -18.28 -21.45 -11.55
CA SER A 137 -17.05 -21.27 -12.34
C SER A 137 -16.29 -19.98 -12.05
N LYS A 138 -16.89 -19.02 -11.36
CA LYS A 138 -16.32 -17.69 -11.15
C LYS A 138 -16.55 -17.17 -9.74
N ILE A 139 -15.59 -16.41 -9.25
CA ILE A 139 -15.73 -15.47 -8.13
C ILE A 139 -15.64 -14.06 -8.71
N CYS A 140 -16.61 -13.21 -8.41
CA CYS A 140 -16.62 -11.81 -8.83
C CYS A 140 -16.56 -10.90 -7.61
N MET A 141 -15.49 -10.13 -7.45
CA MET A 141 -15.32 -9.15 -6.38
C MET A 141 -15.56 -7.75 -6.95
N VAL A 142 -16.58 -7.05 -6.45
CA VAL A 142 -16.90 -5.67 -6.87
C VAL A 142 -16.38 -4.70 -5.82
N THR A 143 -15.57 -3.74 -6.23
CA THR A 143 -14.94 -2.73 -5.39
C THR A 143 -15.22 -1.31 -5.91
N GLU A 144 -14.84 -0.31 -5.12
CA GLU A 144 -14.72 1.07 -5.62
C GLU A 144 -13.82 1.16 -6.85
N TYR A 145 -14.17 2.03 -7.79
CA TYR A 145 -13.30 2.31 -8.94
C TYR A 145 -12.21 3.32 -8.58
N MET A 146 -10.95 2.95 -8.80
CA MET A 146 -9.77 3.78 -8.54
C MET A 146 -9.34 4.56 -9.78
N GLY A 147 -10.12 5.57 -10.15
CA GLY A 147 -9.95 6.32 -11.40
C GLY A 147 -8.69 7.20 -11.50
N GLY A 148 -7.91 7.29 -10.43
CA GLY A 148 -6.64 8.03 -10.40
C GLY A 148 -5.43 7.21 -10.87
N GLY A 149 -5.56 5.89 -10.98
CA GLY A 149 -4.45 5.00 -11.31
C GLY A 149 -3.49 4.80 -10.14
N GLU A 150 -2.30 4.29 -10.44
CA GLU A 150 -1.25 4.04 -9.46
C GLU A 150 -0.66 5.35 -8.91
N LEU A 151 -0.35 5.38 -7.62
CA LEU A 151 0.24 6.55 -6.96
C LEU A 151 1.56 6.96 -7.62
N PHE A 152 2.38 5.99 -8.02
CA PHE A 152 3.72 6.27 -8.53
C PHE A 152 3.72 6.79 -9.96
N ASP A 153 2.80 6.34 -10.81
CA ASP A 153 2.56 6.95 -12.12
C ASP A 153 2.18 8.42 -11.95
N TYR A 154 1.30 8.73 -11.00
CA TYR A 154 0.95 10.11 -10.68
C TYR A 154 2.15 10.94 -10.20
N VAL A 155 3.05 10.35 -9.41
CA VAL A 155 4.29 11.03 -8.97
C VAL A 155 5.22 11.30 -10.16
N VAL A 156 5.42 10.31 -11.03
CA VAL A 156 6.26 10.41 -12.23
C VAL A 156 5.75 11.48 -13.18
N ASP A 157 4.45 11.49 -13.47
CA ASP A 157 3.82 12.47 -14.36
C ASP A 157 3.94 13.92 -13.85
N ARG A 158 4.00 14.09 -12.53
CA ARG A 158 4.12 15.40 -11.87
C ARG A 158 5.58 15.83 -11.64
N GLY A 159 6.54 14.95 -11.89
CA GLY A 159 7.96 15.16 -11.65
C GLY A 159 8.34 14.98 -10.18
N THR A 160 8.14 16.02 -9.35
CA THR A 160 8.51 16.00 -7.93
C THR A 160 7.34 16.43 -7.04
N LEU A 161 7.07 15.64 -5.99
CA LEU A 161 6.17 16.04 -4.92
C LEU A 161 6.91 16.92 -3.92
N SER A 162 6.23 17.94 -3.40
CA SER A 162 6.72 18.65 -2.22
C SER A 162 6.66 17.74 -0.99
N GLU A 163 7.51 18.00 0.02
CA GLU A 163 7.47 17.25 1.30
C GLU A 163 6.08 17.31 1.96
N VAL A 164 5.34 18.41 1.79
CA VAL A 164 3.98 18.57 2.33
C VAL A 164 2.99 17.65 1.62
N GLU A 165 3.08 17.54 0.29
CA GLU A 165 2.23 16.62 -0.48
C GLU A 165 2.58 15.16 -0.17
N ALA A 166 3.87 14.83 -0.12
CA ALA A 166 4.34 13.50 0.29
C ALA A 166 3.88 13.15 1.71
N SER A 167 4.01 14.07 2.66
CA SER A 167 3.55 13.88 4.05
C SER A 167 2.04 13.60 4.12
N THR A 168 1.23 14.27 3.30
CA THR A 168 -0.21 14.04 3.24
C THR A 168 -0.54 12.60 2.79
N ILE A 169 0.14 12.12 1.75
CA ILE A 169 -0.01 10.75 1.23
C ILE A 169 0.49 9.74 2.28
N VAL A 170 1.67 9.96 2.85
CA VAL A 170 2.26 9.08 3.87
C VAL A 170 1.35 8.97 5.09
N ARG A 171 0.72 10.06 5.53
CA ARG A 171 -0.23 10.05 6.64
C ARG A 171 -1.45 9.17 6.34
N GLN A 172 -1.96 9.22 5.11
CA GLN A 172 -3.09 8.37 4.68
C GLN A 172 -2.73 6.89 4.68
N ILE A 173 -1.55 6.53 4.14
CA ILE A 173 -1.05 5.14 4.14
C ILE A 173 -0.81 4.67 5.58
N THR A 174 -0.14 5.48 6.39
CA THR A 174 0.15 5.18 7.80
C THR A 174 -1.14 4.96 8.60
N SER A 175 -2.18 5.76 8.36
CA SER A 175 -3.50 5.60 8.99
C SER A 175 -4.13 4.24 8.65
N ALA A 176 -4.04 3.80 7.39
CA ALA A 176 -4.52 2.49 6.98
C ALA A 176 -3.71 1.35 7.61
N VAL A 177 -2.38 1.46 7.64
CA VAL A 177 -1.51 0.45 8.25
C VAL A 177 -1.78 0.33 9.75
N ALA A 178 -1.89 1.45 10.46
CA ALA A 178 -2.27 1.46 11.87
C ALA A 178 -3.64 0.81 12.12
N TYR A 179 -4.63 1.08 11.24
CA TYR A 179 -5.94 0.45 11.30
C TYR A 179 -5.87 -1.08 11.16
N LEU A 180 -5.02 -1.58 10.26
CA LEU A 180 -4.77 -3.01 10.03
C LEU A 180 -4.08 -3.66 11.23
N HIS A 181 -2.98 -3.08 11.69
CA HIS A 181 -2.18 -3.60 12.79
C HIS A 181 -2.98 -3.69 14.08
N ALA A 182 -3.81 -2.68 14.36
CA ALA A 182 -4.71 -2.70 15.51
C ALA A 182 -5.72 -3.86 15.49
N ARG A 183 -5.98 -4.46 14.32
CA ARG A 183 -6.89 -5.61 14.12
C ARG A 183 -6.18 -6.94 13.98
N GLY A 184 -4.87 -6.99 14.23
CA GLY A 184 -4.11 -8.22 14.05
C GLY A 184 -3.79 -8.52 12.58
N ILE A 185 -3.93 -7.57 11.65
CA ILE A 185 -3.69 -7.83 10.23
C ILE A 185 -2.31 -7.30 9.82
N ILE A 186 -1.48 -8.18 9.28
CA ILE A 186 -0.24 -7.84 8.60
C ILE A 186 -0.47 -7.88 7.07
N HIS A 187 -0.06 -6.85 6.34
CA HIS A 187 -0.30 -6.71 4.90
C HIS A 187 0.71 -7.51 4.05
N ARG A 188 2.00 -7.43 4.38
CA ARG A 188 3.14 -8.17 3.78
C ARG A 188 3.49 -7.89 2.32
N ASP A 189 2.69 -7.12 1.60
CA ASP A 189 3.02 -6.68 0.22
C ASP A 189 2.72 -5.20 -0.04
N LEU A 190 3.08 -4.31 0.89
CA LEU A 190 2.99 -2.87 0.64
C LEU A 190 4.04 -2.45 -0.39
N LYS A 191 3.57 -1.90 -1.51
CA LYS A 191 4.39 -1.48 -2.64
C LYS A 191 3.63 -0.48 -3.52
N PRO A 192 4.30 0.26 -4.42
CA PRO A 192 3.70 1.18 -5.38
C PRO A 192 2.43 0.68 -6.07
N GLU A 193 2.50 -0.54 -6.60
CA GLU A 193 1.44 -1.15 -7.41
C GLU A 193 0.16 -1.39 -6.60
N ASN A 194 0.28 -1.48 -5.26
CA ASN A 194 -0.83 -1.70 -4.34
C ASN A 194 -1.38 -0.40 -3.72
N LEU A 195 -0.92 0.77 -4.19
CA LEU A 195 -1.36 2.08 -3.75
C LEU A 195 -1.97 2.86 -4.92
N MET A 196 -3.30 3.00 -4.91
CA MET A 196 -4.02 3.69 -5.97
C MET A 196 -4.69 4.98 -5.51
N LEU A 197 -4.86 5.92 -6.44
CA LEU A 197 -5.58 7.17 -6.22
C LEU A 197 -7.05 7.03 -6.63
N THR A 198 -7.93 7.59 -5.82
CA THR A 198 -9.38 7.62 -6.08
C THR A 198 -9.75 8.37 -7.37
N SER A 199 -8.96 9.38 -7.75
CA SER A 199 -9.13 10.15 -8.98
C SER A 199 -7.82 10.85 -9.37
N LYS A 200 -7.78 11.46 -10.57
CA LYS A 200 -6.63 12.28 -11.02
C LYS A 200 -6.62 13.70 -10.44
N SER A 201 -7.62 14.08 -9.66
CA SER A 201 -7.70 15.45 -9.10
C SER A 201 -6.65 15.65 -8.01
N ARG A 202 -6.14 16.89 -7.89
CA ARG A 202 -5.23 17.25 -6.80
C ARG A 202 -5.89 16.99 -5.45
N GLY A 203 -5.19 16.30 -4.56
CA GLY A 203 -5.71 15.97 -3.23
C GLY A 203 -6.60 14.71 -3.20
N ALA A 204 -6.65 13.93 -4.29
CA ALA A 204 -7.28 12.63 -4.30
C ALA A 204 -6.75 11.74 -3.16
N SER A 205 -7.64 10.95 -2.56
CA SER A 205 -7.28 10.00 -1.51
C SER A 205 -6.49 8.83 -2.10
N VAL A 206 -5.41 8.42 -1.43
CA VAL A 206 -4.73 7.14 -1.70
C VAL A 206 -5.40 6.01 -0.93
N LYS A 207 -5.52 4.84 -1.57
CA LYS A 207 -6.02 3.63 -0.93
C LYS A 207 -5.09 2.44 -1.19
N ILE A 208 -4.97 1.58 -0.19
CA ILE A 208 -4.38 0.25 -0.31
C ILE A 208 -5.41 -0.67 -0.97
N ILE A 209 -5.01 -1.40 -2.02
CA ILE A 209 -5.97 -2.13 -2.88
C ILE A 209 -5.86 -3.66 -2.89
N ASP A 210 -4.76 -4.26 -2.43
CA ASP A 210 -4.50 -5.69 -2.57
C ASP A 210 -4.18 -6.35 -1.23
N PHE A 211 -4.98 -7.33 -0.83
CA PHE A 211 -4.84 -8.05 0.44
C PHE A 211 -4.55 -9.54 0.23
N GLY A 212 -4.19 -9.98 -0.98
CA GLY A 212 -3.96 -11.40 -1.29
C GLY A 212 -2.80 -12.03 -0.51
N LEU A 213 -1.89 -11.20 0.01
CA LEU A 213 -0.81 -11.63 0.90
C LEU A 213 -1.03 -11.22 2.37
N ALA A 214 -2.20 -10.69 2.73
CA ALA A 214 -2.49 -10.35 4.12
C ALA A 214 -2.60 -11.59 5.01
N LYS A 215 -2.41 -11.43 6.32
CA LYS A 215 -2.57 -12.50 7.30
C LYS A 215 -3.04 -11.96 8.65
N LEU A 216 -3.81 -12.77 9.36
CA LEU A 216 -4.12 -12.54 10.77
C LEU A 216 -2.99 -13.06 11.65
N LEU A 217 -2.60 -12.25 12.61
CA LEU A 217 -1.52 -12.49 13.55
C LEU A 217 -1.98 -11.97 14.92
N ASP A 218 -1.90 -12.82 15.94
CA ASP A 218 -2.13 -12.38 17.32
C ASP A 218 -0.99 -11.46 17.80
N ALA A 219 -1.21 -10.73 18.90
CA ALA A 219 -0.35 -9.61 19.31
C ALA A 219 1.14 -9.96 19.47
N ASP A 220 1.45 -11.20 19.84
CA ASP A 220 2.82 -11.71 20.08
C ASP A 220 3.27 -12.75 19.04
N ASP A 221 2.40 -13.08 18.10
CA ASP A 221 2.68 -14.12 17.11
C ASP A 221 3.69 -13.64 16.07
N LYS A 222 4.40 -14.59 15.49
CA LYS A 222 5.30 -14.36 14.36
C LYS A 222 4.99 -15.34 13.24
N THR A 223 5.34 -14.96 12.02
CA THR A 223 5.26 -15.83 10.85
C THR A 223 6.56 -15.87 10.08
N ALA A 224 6.81 -16.94 9.32
CA ALA A 224 8.08 -17.18 8.64
C ALA A 224 7.91 -17.43 7.12
N SER A 225 6.71 -17.20 6.57
CA SER A 225 6.46 -17.36 5.14
C SER A 225 7.30 -16.36 4.33
N PHE A 226 7.94 -16.81 3.26
CA PHE A 226 8.71 -15.93 2.38
C PHE A 226 7.91 -15.60 1.13
N LEU A 227 7.36 -14.40 1.09
CA LEU A 227 6.45 -13.88 0.08
C LEU A 227 6.61 -12.36 -0.01
N GLY A 228 5.95 -11.73 -0.98
CA GLY A 228 6.01 -10.29 -1.22
C GLY A 228 7.09 -9.90 -2.23
N THR A 229 7.14 -8.60 -2.53
CA THR A 229 8.00 -8.04 -3.58
C THR A 229 9.38 -7.68 -3.03
N ARG A 230 10.44 -8.30 -3.57
CA ARG A 230 11.80 -8.30 -2.98
C ARG A 230 12.35 -6.94 -2.57
N GLY A 231 12.19 -5.90 -3.39
CA GLY A 231 12.68 -4.54 -3.09
C GLY A 231 12.03 -3.87 -1.87
N TYR A 232 10.91 -4.42 -1.38
CA TYR A 232 10.14 -3.92 -0.24
C TYR A 232 10.22 -4.85 0.98
N LEU A 233 10.90 -6.00 0.85
CA LEU A 233 11.02 -6.96 1.94
C LEU A 233 11.93 -6.45 3.05
N ALA A 234 11.48 -6.63 4.29
CA ALA A 234 12.28 -6.34 5.47
C ALA A 234 13.50 -7.27 5.57
N PRO A 235 14.61 -6.84 6.21
CA PRO A 235 15.83 -7.64 6.33
C PRO A 235 15.58 -9.02 6.94
N GLU A 236 14.74 -9.11 7.96
CA GLU A 236 14.36 -10.36 8.62
C GLU A 236 13.69 -11.36 7.67
N MET A 237 12.88 -10.88 6.71
CA MET A 237 12.27 -11.73 5.69
C MET A 237 13.34 -12.28 4.72
N LEU A 238 14.26 -11.43 4.27
CA LEU A 238 15.37 -11.81 3.40
C LEU A 238 16.37 -12.76 4.09
N GLN A 239 16.47 -12.69 5.41
CA GLN A 239 17.22 -13.60 6.27
C GLN A 239 16.45 -14.88 6.65
N ARG A 240 15.19 -15.04 6.21
CA ARG A 240 14.31 -16.18 6.56
C ARG A 240 14.02 -16.31 8.06
N GLN A 241 14.03 -15.20 8.77
CA GLN A 241 13.65 -15.14 10.18
C GLN A 241 12.13 -14.98 10.33
N ALA A 242 11.62 -15.33 11.50
CA ALA A 242 10.23 -15.07 11.84
C ALA A 242 10.01 -13.57 12.11
N TYR A 243 8.90 -13.03 11.63
CA TYR A 243 8.59 -11.60 11.62
C TYR A 243 7.15 -11.32 12.06
N SER A 244 6.87 -10.07 12.39
CA SER A 244 5.55 -9.56 12.76
C SER A 244 5.19 -8.33 11.91
N MET A 245 4.23 -7.52 12.37
CA MET A 245 3.71 -6.34 11.68
C MET A 245 4.76 -5.29 11.32
N SER A 246 5.95 -5.31 11.94
CA SER A 246 7.04 -4.36 11.64
C SER A 246 7.50 -4.38 10.18
N VAL A 247 7.30 -5.49 9.45
CA VAL A 247 7.66 -5.57 8.03
C VAL A 247 6.86 -4.60 7.15
N ASP A 248 5.62 -4.28 7.55
CA ASP A 248 4.81 -3.28 6.84
C ASP A 248 5.35 -1.87 7.08
N MET A 249 5.93 -1.60 8.26
CA MET A 249 6.58 -0.32 8.59
C MET A 249 7.88 -0.15 7.80
N TRP A 250 8.63 -1.24 7.61
CA TRP A 250 9.79 -1.24 6.72
C TRP A 250 9.38 -0.89 5.29
N ALA A 251 8.37 -1.59 4.75
CA ALA A 251 7.87 -1.35 3.39
C ALA A 251 7.35 0.09 3.23
N LEU A 252 6.65 0.63 4.25
CA LEU A 252 6.27 2.04 4.31
C LEU A 252 7.50 2.96 4.25
N GLY A 253 8.58 2.65 4.95
CA GLY A 253 9.85 3.38 4.86
C GLY A 253 10.42 3.42 3.44
N ILE A 254 10.37 2.29 2.72
CA ILE A 254 10.78 2.22 1.32
C ILE A 254 9.89 3.13 0.46
N ILE A 255 8.57 3.06 0.63
CA ILE A 255 7.59 3.91 -0.08
C ILE A 255 7.85 5.39 0.18
N VAL A 256 8.02 5.80 1.45
CA VAL A 256 8.34 7.19 1.83
C VAL A 256 9.63 7.65 1.15
N TYR A 257 10.64 6.79 1.13
CA TYR A 257 11.92 7.12 0.50
C TYR A 257 11.75 7.34 -1.00
N VAL A 258 11.03 6.47 -1.71
CA VAL A 258 10.80 6.64 -3.15
C VAL A 258 9.98 7.91 -3.43
N LEU A 259 8.96 8.22 -2.62
CA LEU A 259 8.17 9.44 -2.77
C LEU A 259 9.02 10.72 -2.62
N LEU A 260 10.04 10.69 -1.76
CA LEU A 260 10.90 11.85 -1.47
C LEU A 260 12.12 11.94 -2.38
N CYS A 261 12.69 10.81 -2.80
CA CYS A 261 13.97 10.74 -3.50
C CYS A 261 13.85 10.34 -4.98
N GLY A 262 12.70 9.78 -5.39
CA GLY A 262 12.45 9.30 -6.75
C GLY A 262 13.20 8.00 -7.11
N CYS A 263 13.82 7.32 -6.13
CA CYS A 263 14.55 6.07 -6.33
C CYS A 263 14.41 5.16 -5.12
N LEU A 264 14.72 3.87 -5.27
CA LEU A 264 14.79 2.95 -4.13
C LEU A 264 15.99 3.30 -3.21
N PRO A 265 15.89 3.07 -1.89
CA PRO A 265 17.00 3.28 -0.96
C PRO A 265 18.06 2.19 -1.02
N PHE A 266 17.70 0.99 -1.50
CA PHE A 266 18.55 -0.20 -1.50
C PHE A 266 18.42 -0.98 -2.82
N ASP A 267 19.52 -1.56 -3.28
CA ASP A 267 19.55 -2.41 -4.46
C ASP A 267 19.07 -3.85 -4.15
N ASP A 268 18.27 -4.43 -5.03
CA ASP A 268 17.92 -5.86 -5.01
C ASP A 268 18.84 -6.65 -5.95
N ASP A 269 19.93 -7.16 -5.40
CA ASP A 269 20.87 -8.07 -6.08
C ASP A 269 20.36 -9.53 -6.19
N GLY A 270 19.12 -9.82 -5.74
CA GLY A 270 18.57 -11.18 -5.73
C GLY A 270 19.16 -12.10 -4.64
N GLY A 271 20.20 -11.66 -3.93
CA GLY A 271 20.92 -12.42 -2.93
C GLY A 271 20.13 -12.67 -1.64
N LYS A 272 20.46 -13.77 -0.96
CA LYS A 272 20.08 -13.98 0.45
C LYS A 272 21.00 -13.16 1.35
N ILE A 273 20.52 -12.79 2.52
CA ILE A 273 21.32 -12.07 3.51
C ILE A 273 21.70 -13.05 4.62
N ALA A 274 22.98 -13.38 4.71
CA ALA A 274 23.45 -14.49 5.56
C ALA A 274 23.34 -14.20 7.06
N ASN A 275 23.56 -12.95 7.48
CA ASN A 275 23.57 -12.57 8.89
C ASN A 275 23.33 -11.07 9.09
N GLU A 276 23.30 -10.68 10.36
CA GLU A 276 23.13 -9.32 10.85
C GLU A 276 24.14 -8.31 10.31
N LYS A 277 25.41 -8.71 10.23
CA LYS A 277 26.49 -7.85 9.73
C LYS A 277 26.27 -7.56 8.24
N ALA A 278 25.90 -8.57 7.46
CA ALA A 278 25.58 -8.43 6.04
C ALA A 278 24.34 -7.53 5.84
N ALA A 279 23.30 -7.70 6.65
CA ALA A 279 22.11 -6.85 6.62
C ALA A 279 22.46 -5.37 6.88
N ARG A 280 23.24 -5.08 7.93
CA ARG A 280 23.65 -3.70 8.25
C ARG A 280 24.49 -3.05 7.16
N ALA A 281 25.38 -3.82 6.53
CA ALA A 281 26.19 -3.32 5.43
C ALA A 281 25.34 -3.00 4.20
N LYS A 282 24.36 -3.86 3.88
CA LYS A 282 23.48 -3.73 2.73
C LYS A 282 22.43 -2.63 2.89
N PHE A 283 21.82 -2.52 4.07
CA PHE A 283 20.72 -1.61 4.35
C PHE A 283 21.13 -0.35 5.11
N GLY A 284 22.36 0.11 4.89
CA GLY A 284 22.78 1.41 5.40
C GLY A 284 22.07 2.53 4.64
N LEU A 285 21.12 3.21 5.29
CA LEU A 285 20.36 4.32 4.69
C LEU A 285 21.32 5.44 4.24
N ARG A 286 21.24 5.79 2.96
CA ARG A 286 21.98 6.89 2.33
C ARG A 286 21.00 7.74 1.53
N PHE A 287 21.30 9.02 1.37
CA PHE A 287 20.49 9.94 0.58
C PHE A 287 21.26 10.36 -0.67
N PRO A 288 20.62 10.42 -1.84
CA PRO A 288 21.27 10.88 -3.04
C PRO A 288 21.58 12.37 -2.95
N ARG A 289 22.57 12.84 -3.72
CA ARG A 289 23.03 14.23 -3.68
C ARG A 289 21.91 15.24 -3.98
N TRP A 290 20.98 14.90 -4.87
CA TRP A 290 19.84 15.77 -5.20
C TRP A 290 18.79 15.86 -4.09
N ALA A 291 18.77 14.92 -3.14
CA ALA A 291 17.90 14.93 -1.98
C ALA A 291 18.57 15.56 -0.74
N SER A 292 19.69 16.27 -0.90
CA SER A 292 20.39 16.93 0.21
C SER A 292 19.51 17.94 0.95
N GLY A 293 18.58 18.58 0.23
CA GLY A 293 17.64 19.57 0.73
C GLY A 293 16.47 19.02 1.54
N LEU A 294 16.33 17.69 1.68
CA LEU A 294 15.29 17.10 2.53
C LEU A 294 15.42 17.59 3.98
N SER A 295 14.28 17.90 4.58
CA SER A 295 14.18 18.32 5.98
C SER A 295 14.77 17.27 6.93
N GLU A 296 15.26 17.73 8.09
CA GLU A 296 15.77 16.79 9.10
C GLU A 296 14.65 15.91 9.66
N SER A 297 13.41 16.41 9.72
CA SER A 297 12.24 15.62 10.08
C SER A 297 11.95 14.49 9.10
N ALA A 298 12.08 14.72 7.80
CA ALA A 298 11.90 13.67 6.79
C ALA A 298 13.01 12.61 6.89
N LYS A 299 14.25 13.05 7.09
CA LYS A 299 15.39 12.15 7.32
C LYS A 299 15.22 11.34 8.59
N ASP A 300 14.74 11.95 9.68
CA ASP A 300 14.48 11.29 10.95
C ASP A 300 13.37 10.24 10.85
N LEU A 301 12.26 10.55 10.17
CA LEU A 301 11.21 9.58 9.87
C LEU A 301 11.77 8.36 9.14
N LEU A 302 12.57 8.58 8.09
CA LEU A 302 13.20 7.49 7.32
C LEU A 302 14.20 6.68 8.16
N ARG A 303 14.96 7.33 9.04
CA ARG A 303 15.84 6.62 10.00
C ARG A 303 15.05 5.80 11.01
N ASN A 304 13.84 6.21 11.39
CA ASN A 304 13.01 5.42 12.29
C ASN A 304 12.32 4.25 11.60
N LEU A 305 11.92 4.39 10.33
CA LEU A 305 11.27 3.33 9.55
C LEU A 305 12.26 2.31 8.97
N LEU A 306 13.42 2.78 8.48
CA LEU A 306 14.44 1.96 7.80
C LEU A 306 15.70 1.77 8.64
N GLY A 307 15.81 2.43 9.79
CA GLY A 307 16.86 2.18 10.75
C GLY A 307 16.48 1.00 11.62
N ARG A 308 17.49 0.20 11.94
CA ARG A 308 17.29 -0.95 12.82
C ARG A 308 17.16 -0.45 14.26
N HIS A 309 15.93 -0.37 14.78
CA HIS A 309 15.70 -0.16 16.22
C HIS A 309 16.31 -1.32 17.01
N LYS A 310 17.03 -1.00 18.09
CA LYS A 310 17.81 -1.98 18.86
C LYS A 310 16.97 -3.00 19.64
N ASN A 311 15.64 -2.88 19.72
CA ASN A 311 14.77 -3.81 20.43
C ASN A 311 13.40 -3.90 19.71
N HIS A 312 13.16 -4.98 18.96
CA HIS A 312 11.82 -5.33 18.45
C HIS A 312 10.96 -5.97 19.56
N THR A 313 10.80 -5.29 20.69
CA THR A 313 9.96 -5.77 21.81
C THR A 313 8.88 -4.77 22.25
N ASP A 314 8.87 -3.53 21.75
CA ASP A 314 7.81 -2.59 22.11
C ASP A 314 6.86 -2.32 20.95
N HIS A 315 5.65 -2.88 21.08
CA HIS A 315 4.49 -2.72 20.21
C HIS A 315 3.84 -1.34 20.33
N SER A 316 4.63 -0.28 20.45
CA SER A 316 4.13 1.07 20.77
C SER A 316 4.69 2.13 19.84
N PHE A 317 4.50 1.98 18.54
CA PHE A 317 4.52 3.14 17.64
C PHE A 317 3.16 3.86 17.73
N CYS A 318 2.90 4.50 18.87
CA CYS A 318 1.87 5.53 18.98
C CYS A 318 2.43 6.83 18.40
N PHE A 319 2.32 7.03 17.08
CA PHE A 319 2.42 8.36 16.48
C PHE A 319 1.02 8.94 16.30
N VAL A 320 0.49 9.56 17.36
CA VAL A 320 -0.49 10.65 17.25
C VAL A 320 -0.23 11.63 18.40
N SER A 321 0.46 12.74 18.10
CA SER A 321 0.43 14.02 18.81
C SER A 321 0.91 15.10 17.87
#